data_AF-A0A151I678-F1
#
_entry.id   AF-A0A151I678-F1
#
_cell.length_a   1.000
_cell.length_b   1.000
_cell.length_c   1.000
_cell.angle_alpha   90.00
_cell.angle_beta   90.00
_cell.angle_gamma   90.00
#
_symmetry.space_group_name_H-M   'P 1'
#
loop_
_entity.id
_entity.type
_entity.pdbx_description
1 polymer ?
#
loop_
_entity_poly.entity_id
_entity_poly.type
_entity_poly.pdbx_seq_one_letter_code
_entity_poly.pdbx_strand_id
1 'polypeptide(L)'
;MQRIDGCNFKDIKLKRSDKCVPLLAVISKIVIDKEIVPIDPLLLFQRISIVKSSDEELEEFLQYELAPFPLSLFDESGMRKNVKSQLYSIFTPSPSNTLNTLNNGTFVIDGGMLLHRVPWKINEKFASICHTYVLYVRRNYKENVIVVFDGYNFKSTKSAERNRRNRKQKCADIFFNENIPITVAQEKFLSNENNKTSFIKLLSQELKNNNITVIEAPDDADTIIVQTALSQTASPVLIVSEDIDVLVILAALCPIEKVVYFIKPGKGKTETSIYSSTDMLQSYPQSKKYILFLHAFTGCDTTSAFFNHGKNTFIKKFENNKTLHIMADIFYKKNSSNEDIFDAGEQCTLILYGASKSDNNLNKYRYKCFVRGVCKRRKMSLAFLPPTDDAARQHFKRVYFQVQQWLGEGETLSANDWGWIEKDYLHPISMTKSPAPEKLLRTLFCSCKSGCENNCGCKKTGLYCSNACLTCSGVDCLNTPIIDDFIETSSTDTVDDVPEAEEATF
;
A
#
# COMPACT_ATOMS: atom_id res chain seq x y z
N MET A 1 0.58 -22.19 -21.00
CA MET A 1 1.09 -23.51 -20.58
C MET A 1 0.34 -24.68 -21.22
N GLN A 2 -0.92 -24.53 -21.68
CA GLN A 2 -1.73 -25.58 -22.32
C GLN A 2 -1.15 -26.26 -23.59
N ARG A 3 -0.07 -25.74 -24.20
CA ARG A 3 0.51 -26.31 -25.44
C ARG A 3 1.53 -27.43 -25.21
N ILE A 4 1.90 -27.69 -23.96
CA ILE A 4 3.01 -28.60 -23.63
C ILE A 4 2.51 -29.83 -22.86
N ASP A 5 1.36 -29.71 -22.17
CA ASP A 5 0.75 -30.84 -21.46
C ASP A 5 0.31 -31.94 -22.43
N GLY A 6 0.80 -33.16 -22.19
CA GLY A 6 0.46 -34.36 -22.97
C GLY A 6 1.21 -34.54 -24.29
N CYS A 7 2.14 -33.64 -24.66
CA CYS A 7 2.92 -33.75 -25.90
C CYS A 7 4.26 -34.45 -25.67
N ASN A 8 4.72 -35.25 -26.65
CA ASN A 8 6.03 -35.89 -26.62
C ASN A 8 7.13 -34.86 -26.94
N PHE A 9 8.28 -34.93 -26.28
CA PHE A 9 9.31 -33.86 -26.33
C PHE A 9 9.78 -33.53 -27.76
N LYS A 10 9.88 -34.56 -28.61
CA LYS A 10 10.27 -34.44 -30.03
C LYS A 10 9.27 -33.67 -30.91
N ASP A 11 8.03 -33.55 -30.47
CA ASP A 11 6.93 -32.94 -31.22
C ASP A 11 6.69 -31.48 -30.80
N ILE A 12 7.42 -31.00 -29.78
CA ILE A 12 7.35 -29.62 -29.29
C ILE A 12 8.11 -28.70 -30.24
N LYS A 13 7.38 -27.90 -31.03
CA LYS A 13 7.94 -26.80 -31.82
C LYS A 13 7.74 -25.46 -31.10
N LEU A 14 8.79 -24.96 -30.44
CA LEU A 14 8.80 -23.64 -29.81
C LEU A 14 9.07 -22.55 -30.87
N LYS A 15 8.19 -21.57 -30.96
CA LYS A 15 8.41 -20.37 -31.80
C LYS A 15 9.17 -19.30 -31.02
N ARG A 16 9.79 -18.34 -31.71
CA ARG A 16 10.42 -17.16 -31.07
C ARG A 16 9.44 -16.35 -30.22
N SER A 17 8.15 -16.38 -30.55
CA SER A 17 7.06 -15.81 -29.74
C SER A 17 6.84 -16.51 -28.40
N ASP A 18 7.32 -17.75 -28.26
CA ASP A 18 7.16 -18.60 -27.08
C ASP A 18 8.37 -18.48 -26.13
N LYS A 19 9.26 -17.50 -26.35
CA LYS A 19 10.45 -17.29 -25.53
C LYS A 19 10.06 -16.95 -24.11
N CYS A 20 10.63 -17.66 -23.13
CA CYS A 20 10.52 -17.29 -21.72
C CYS A 20 11.03 -15.87 -21.53
N VAL A 21 10.14 -14.98 -21.08
CA VAL A 21 10.48 -13.64 -20.64
C VAL A 21 10.99 -13.72 -19.19
N PRO A 22 11.97 -12.89 -18.79
CA PRO A 22 12.36 -12.76 -17.39
C PRO A 22 11.13 -12.50 -16.50
N LEU A 23 11.10 -13.03 -15.28
CA LEU A 23 9.96 -12.86 -14.35
C LEU A 23 9.59 -11.38 -14.16
N LEU A 24 10.60 -10.49 -14.17
CA LEU A 24 10.42 -9.04 -14.14
C LEU A 24 9.52 -8.58 -15.30
N ALA A 25 9.82 -9.01 -16.54
CA ALA A 25 9.07 -8.66 -17.75
C ALA A 25 7.65 -9.25 -17.81
N VAL A 26 7.32 -10.23 -16.95
CA VAL A 26 5.96 -10.77 -16.81
C VAL A 26 5.10 -9.88 -15.90
N ILE A 27 5.72 -9.22 -14.90
CA ILE A 27 5.06 -8.40 -13.89
C ILE A 27 5.04 -6.91 -14.28
N SER A 28 6.04 -6.46 -15.06
CA SER A 28 6.23 -5.06 -15.43
C SER A 28 6.13 -4.82 -16.93
N LYS A 29 4.92 -4.96 -17.50
CA LYS A 29 4.71 -4.68 -18.93
C LYS A 29 3.57 -3.72 -19.19
N ILE A 30 3.74 -2.89 -20.21
CA ILE A 30 2.66 -2.12 -20.84
C ILE A 30 2.57 -2.51 -22.32
N VAL A 31 1.37 -2.36 -22.90
CA VAL A 31 1.17 -2.57 -24.34
C VAL A 31 1.07 -1.21 -25.01
N ILE A 32 1.98 -0.92 -25.94
CA ILE A 32 1.95 0.28 -26.79
C ILE A 32 1.92 -0.21 -28.23
N ASP A 33 0.96 0.25 -29.03
CA ASP A 33 0.83 -0.11 -30.46
C ASP A 33 0.90 -1.62 -30.74
N LYS A 34 0.34 -2.44 -29.84
CA LYS A 34 0.34 -3.92 -29.85
C LYS A 34 1.70 -4.57 -29.54
N GLU A 35 2.73 -3.80 -29.19
CA GLU A 35 4.01 -4.30 -28.69
C GLU A 35 4.07 -4.29 -27.15
N ILE A 36 4.75 -5.29 -26.58
CA ILE A 36 4.94 -5.43 -25.13
C ILE A 36 6.26 -4.72 -24.75
N VAL A 37 6.15 -3.62 -23.99
CA VAL A 37 7.32 -2.88 -23.49
C VAL A 37 7.58 -3.25 -22.02
N PRO A 38 8.75 -3.82 -21.67
CA PRO A 38 9.10 -4.07 -20.29
C PRO A 38 9.43 -2.75 -19.58
N ILE A 39 8.85 -2.54 -18.40
CA ILE A 39 9.13 -1.43 -17.50
C ILE A 39 10.22 -1.90 -16.54
N ASP A 40 11.45 -1.49 -16.83
CA ASP A 40 12.61 -1.66 -15.98
C ASP A 40 13.17 -0.26 -15.66
N PRO A 41 13.19 0.16 -14.38
CA PRO A 41 13.74 1.45 -13.98
C PRO A 41 15.15 1.70 -14.51
N LEU A 42 16.02 0.69 -14.52
CA LEU A 42 17.40 0.84 -15.01
C LEU A 42 17.40 1.14 -16.52
N LEU A 43 16.58 0.41 -17.28
CA LEU A 43 16.44 0.65 -18.71
C LEU A 43 15.85 2.03 -19.01
N LEU A 44 14.86 2.48 -18.23
CA LEU A 44 14.32 3.82 -18.36
C LEU A 44 15.37 4.89 -18.05
N PHE A 45 16.17 4.72 -17.00
CA PHE A 45 17.28 5.64 -16.72
C PHE A 45 18.32 5.68 -17.83
N GLN A 46 18.68 4.54 -18.42
CA GLN A 46 19.57 4.48 -19.58
C GLN A 46 18.99 5.26 -20.78
N ARG A 47 17.69 5.13 -21.04
CA ARG A 47 17.00 5.90 -22.10
C ARG A 47 16.98 7.40 -21.80
N ILE A 48 16.72 7.78 -20.54
CA ILE A 48 16.77 9.19 -20.11
C ILE A 48 18.15 9.78 -20.39
N SER A 49 19.24 9.08 -20.05
CA SER A 49 20.60 9.55 -20.30
C SER A 49 20.91 9.83 -21.77
N ILE A 50 20.15 9.23 -22.70
CA ILE A 50 20.33 9.38 -24.14
C ILE A 50 19.40 10.45 -24.71
N VAL A 51 18.15 10.50 -24.23
CA VAL A 51 17.06 11.28 -24.84
C VAL A 51 16.91 12.67 -24.23
N LYS A 52 17.33 12.83 -22.98
CA LYS A 52 17.21 14.08 -22.24
C LYS A 52 17.96 15.20 -22.95
N SER A 53 17.27 16.29 -23.29
CA SER A 53 17.84 17.51 -23.87
C SER A 53 18.18 18.59 -22.84
N SER A 54 17.55 18.60 -21.67
CA SER A 54 17.83 19.58 -20.61
C SER A 54 17.50 19.07 -19.20
N ASP A 55 17.97 19.79 -18.16
CA ASP A 55 17.66 19.46 -16.76
C ASP A 55 16.17 19.62 -16.44
N GLU A 56 15.48 20.56 -17.09
CA GLU A 56 14.04 20.75 -16.99
C GLU A 56 13.28 19.52 -17.52
N GLU A 57 13.74 18.93 -18.63
CA GLU A 57 13.12 17.71 -19.16
C GLU A 57 13.31 16.51 -18.21
N LEU A 58 14.43 16.45 -17.49
CA LEU A 58 14.61 15.44 -16.43
C LEU A 58 13.63 15.64 -15.27
N GLU A 59 13.37 16.88 -14.89
CA GLU A 59 12.34 17.21 -13.91
C GLU A 59 10.95 16.74 -14.38
N GLU A 60 10.62 16.95 -15.65
CA GLU A 60 9.38 16.44 -16.27
C GLU A 60 9.29 14.91 -16.22
N PHE A 61 10.37 14.20 -16.55
CA PHE A 61 10.39 12.73 -16.48
C PHE A 61 10.18 12.21 -15.06
N LEU A 62 10.65 12.93 -14.04
CA LEU A 62 10.50 12.55 -12.63
C LEU A 62 9.11 12.87 -12.04
N GLN A 63 8.22 13.50 -12.82
CA GLN A 63 6.79 13.54 -12.53
C GLN A 63 6.09 12.19 -12.77
N TYR A 64 6.80 11.23 -13.37
CA TYR A 64 6.37 9.85 -13.53
C TYR A 64 7.10 8.95 -12.52
N GLU A 65 6.53 7.78 -12.25
CA GLU A 65 7.14 6.86 -11.30
C GLU A 65 8.45 6.24 -11.82
N LEU A 66 8.62 6.17 -13.15
CA LEU A 66 9.74 5.51 -13.82
C LEU A 66 9.92 4.05 -13.36
N ALA A 67 8.80 3.44 -12.96
CA ALA A 67 8.72 2.11 -12.38
C ALA A 67 7.30 1.55 -12.64
N PRO A 68 7.11 0.22 -12.55
CA PRO A 68 5.82 -0.42 -12.87
C PRO A 68 4.70 0.00 -11.93
N PHE A 69 5.06 0.47 -10.74
CA PHE A 69 4.22 1.03 -9.70
C PHE A 69 5.07 1.98 -8.84
N PRO A 70 4.46 2.92 -8.09
CA PRO A 70 5.17 3.82 -7.19
C PRO A 70 5.94 3.08 -6.10
N LEU A 71 7.25 2.95 -6.27
CA LEU A 71 8.11 2.18 -5.37
C LEU A 71 8.19 2.77 -3.95
N SER A 72 7.75 4.01 -3.74
CA SER A 72 7.66 4.63 -2.41
C SER A 72 6.46 4.15 -1.60
N LEU A 73 5.42 3.62 -2.25
CA LEU A 73 4.16 3.20 -1.64
C LEU A 73 3.81 1.72 -1.89
N PHE A 74 4.40 1.10 -2.92
CA PHE A 74 4.14 -0.28 -3.33
C PHE A 74 5.44 -1.09 -3.48
N ASP A 75 5.30 -2.40 -3.33
CA ASP A 75 6.28 -3.42 -3.69
C ASP A 75 5.61 -4.54 -4.50
N GLU A 76 6.35 -5.58 -4.85
CA GLU A 76 5.85 -6.71 -5.65
C GLU A 76 4.69 -7.47 -4.97
N SER A 77 4.52 -7.31 -3.66
CA SER A 77 3.42 -7.89 -2.88
C SER A 77 2.19 -6.99 -2.81
N GLY A 78 2.24 -5.77 -3.34
CA GLY A 78 1.16 -4.79 -3.32
C GLY A 78 1.52 -3.55 -2.49
N MET A 79 0.56 -3.03 -1.71
CA MET A 79 0.80 -1.88 -0.83
C MET A 79 1.90 -2.22 0.19
N ARG A 80 2.89 -1.33 0.33
CA ARG A 80 3.96 -1.49 1.31
C ARG A 80 3.39 -1.56 2.72
N LYS A 81 3.97 -2.42 3.55
CA LYS A 81 3.59 -2.59 4.95
C LYS A 81 4.71 -2.13 5.87
N ASN A 82 4.33 -1.56 7.01
CA ASN A 82 5.22 -1.33 8.14
C ASN A 82 4.99 -2.42 9.21
N VAL A 83 5.81 -2.40 10.26
CA VAL A 83 5.58 -3.26 11.43
C VAL A 83 4.46 -2.64 12.27
N LYS A 84 3.20 -3.04 11.99
CA LYS A 84 1.96 -2.54 12.61
C LYS A 84 2.05 -2.46 14.14
N SER A 85 2.69 -3.45 14.77
CA SER A 85 2.86 -3.55 16.23
C SER A 85 3.78 -2.50 16.85
N GLN A 86 4.59 -1.78 16.06
CA GLN A 86 5.41 -0.66 16.57
C GLN A 86 4.55 0.45 17.16
N LEU A 87 3.29 0.57 16.74
CA LEU A 87 2.40 1.59 17.26
C LEU A 87 2.04 1.33 18.73
N TYR A 88 2.06 0.08 19.22
CA TYR A 88 1.85 -0.18 20.66
C TYR A 88 2.82 0.58 21.57
N SER A 89 4.03 0.93 21.10
CA SER A 89 5.03 1.60 21.93
C SER A 89 4.70 3.05 22.28
N ILE A 90 3.75 3.68 21.57
CA ILE A 90 3.30 5.04 21.90
C ILE A 90 2.08 5.05 22.83
N PHE A 91 1.41 3.91 22.99
CA PHE A 91 0.29 3.75 23.92
C PHE A 91 0.83 3.47 25.31
N THR A 92 0.48 4.32 26.27
CA THR A 92 0.82 4.11 27.69
C THR A 92 -0.01 2.94 28.24
N PRO A 93 0.62 1.83 28.69
CA PRO A 93 -0.11 0.74 29.32
C PRO A 93 -0.55 1.13 30.74
N SER A 94 -1.69 0.59 31.16
CA SER A 94 -2.15 0.64 32.54
C SER A 94 -1.31 -0.28 33.44
N PRO A 95 -1.27 -0.05 34.76
CA PRO A 95 -0.55 -0.92 35.70
C PRO A 95 -0.97 -2.39 35.61
N SER A 96 -0.03 -3.32 35.77
CA SER A 96 -0.28 -4.76 35.60
C SER A 96 -1.32 -5.35 36.56
N ASN A 97 -1.47 -4.76 37.75
CA ASN A 97 -2.48 -5.16 38.74
C ASN A 97 -3.90 -4.70 38.40
N THR A 98 -4.11 -3.91 37.34
CA THR A 98 -5.44 -3.41 36.94
C THR A 98 -6.42 -4.56 36.68
N LEU A 99 -5.98 -5.70 36.12
CA LEU A 99 -6.88 -6.85 35.91
C LEU A 99 -7.49 -7.40 37.20
N ASN A 100 -6.78 -7.30 38.33
CA ASN A 100 -7.24 -7.83 39.61
C ASN A 100 -8.42 -7.01 40.16
N THR A 101 -8.56 -5.75 39.74
CA THR A 101 -9.64 -4.86 40.16
C THR A 101 -10.83 -4.89 39.20
N LEU A 102 -10.66 -5.38 37.97
CA LEU A 102 -11.71 -5.45 36.93
C LEU A 102 -12.54 -6.74 37.02
N ASN A 103 -13.06 -7.06 38.20
CA ASN A 103 -13.92 -8.22 38.39
C ASN A 103 -15.32 -8.02 37.78
N ASN A 104 -15.91 -9.11 37.27
CA ASN A 104 -17.29 -9.17 36.76
C ASN A 104 -17.63 -8.22 35.59
N GLY A 105 -16.62 -7.84 34.80
CA GLY A 105 -16.82 -7.03 33.60
C GLY A 105 -17.49 -7.76 32.44
N THR A 106 -17.98 -6.99 31.47
CA THR A 106 -18.43 -7.49 30.17
C THR A 106 -17.24 -7.57 29.22
N PHE A 107 -16.99 -8.75 28.67
CA PHE A 107 -15.89 -9.00 27.74
C PHE A 107 -16.40 -9.01 26.30
N VAL A 108 -15.86 -8.10 25.48
CA VAL A 108 -16.03 -8.11 24.03
C VAL A 108 -14.76 -8.69 23.42
N ILE A 109 -14.85 -9.89 22.87
CA ILE A 109 -13.71 -10.67 22.39
C ILE A 109 -13.64 -10.59 20.88
N ASP A 110 -12.45 -10.25 20.38
CA ASP A 110 -12.07 -10.40 18.99
C ASP A 110 -12.05 -11.89 18.60
N GLY A 111 -13.03 -12.27 17.78
CA GLY A 111 -13.19 -13.63 17.27
C GLY A 111 -12.04 -14.06 16.37
N GLY A 112 -11.45 -13.14 15.59
CA GLY A 112 -10.27 -13.39 14.78
C GLY A 112 -9.07 -13.81 15.63
N MET A 113 -8.85 -13.11 16.74
CA MET A 113 -7.86 -13.51 17.76
C MET A 113 -8.24 -14.84 18.42
N LEU A 114 -9.49 -15.01 18.83
CA LEU A 114 -9.98 -16.20 19.52
C LEU A 114 -9.70 -17.47 18.71
N LEU A 115 -9.91 -17.45 17.39
CA LEU A 115 -9.65 -18.58 16.48
C LEU A 115 -8.25 -19.17 16.63
N HIS A 116 -7.25 -18.40 17.04
CA HIS A 116 -5.87 -18.86 17.20
C HIS A 116 -5.48 -19.17 18.65
N ARG A 117 -6.36 -18.96 19.63
CA ARG A 117 -6.09 -19.20 21.06
C ARG A 117 -6.23 -20.65 21.49
N VAL A 118 -7.12 -21.38 20.84
CA VAL A 118 -7.38 -22.79 21.15
C VAL A 118 -6.58 -23.65 20.17
N PRO A 119 -5.57 -24.39 20.63
CA PRO A 119 -4.78 -25.26 19.77
C PRO A 119 -5.59 -26.50 19.37
N TRP A 120 -5.56 -26.86 18.08
CA TRP A 120 -6.28 -28.04 17.58
C TRP A 120 -5.36 -29.25 17.57
N LYS A 121 -5.89 -30.43 17.93
CA LYS A 121 -5.19 -31.70 17.74
C LYS A 121 -5.63 -32.34 16.44
N ILE A 122 -4.66 -32.82 15.65
CA ILE A 122 -4.96 -33.58 14.44
C ILE A 122 -5.74 -34.84 14.84
N ASN A 123 -6.72 -35.21 14.02
CA ASN A 123 -7.69 -36.29 14.22
C ASN A 123 -8.75 -36.00 15.31
N GLU A 124 -8.82 -34.79 15.83
CA GLU A 124 -9.90 -34.36 16.73
C GLU A 124 -11.14 -33.95 15.92
N LYS A 125 -12.34 -34.31 16.42
CA LYS A 125 -13.61 -33.93 15.78
C LYS A 125 -13.86 -32.43 15.89
N PHE A 126 -14.48 -31.83 14.87
CA PHE A 126 -14.87 -30.42 14.92
C PHE A 126 -15.77 -30.09 16.11
N ALA A 127 -16.69 -30.98 16.51
CA ALA A 127 -17.51 -30.79 17.72
C ALA A 127 -16.66 -30.62 18.99
N SER A 128 -15.65 -31.48 19.17
CA SER A 128 -14.74 -31.44 20.31
C SER A 128 -13.88 -30.17 20.31
N ILE A 129 -13.44 -29.74 19.11
CA ILE A 129 -12.73 -28.49 18.92
C ILE A 129 -13.63 -27.31 19.37
N CYS A 130 -14.84 -27.19 18.81
CA CYS A 130 -15.79 -26.12 19.16
C CYS A 130 -16.12 -26.10 20.66
N HIS A 131 -16.33 -27.26 21.28
CA HIS A 131 -16.53 -27.36 22.73
C HIS A 131 -15.32 -26.84 23.52
N THR A 132 -14.10 -27.10 23.05
CA THR A 132 -12.88 -26.58 23.69
C THR A 132 -12.83 -25.04 23.65
N TYR A 133 -13.37 -24.39 22.61
CA TYR A 133 -13.52 -22.93 22.59
C TYR A 133 -14.50 -22.43 23.67
N VAL A 134 -15.63 -23.11 23.85
CA VAL A 134 -16.59 -22.77 24.93
C VAL A 134 -15.89 -22.84 26.29
N LEU A 135 -15.19 -23.94 26.56
CA LEU A 135 -14.44 -24.13 27.80
C LEU A 135 -13.36 -23.06 27.98
N TYR A 136 -12.63 -22.72 26.92
CA TYR A 136 -11.64 -21.65 26.94
C TYR A 136 -12.27 -20.30 27.31
N VAL A 137 -13.37 -19.93 26.65
CA VAL A 137 -14.06 -18.66 26.91
C VAL A 137 -14.54 -18.57 28.35
N ARG A 138 -15.25 -19.61 28.84
CA ARG A 138 -15.79 -19.66 30.20
C ARG A 138 -14.69 -19.60 31.27
N ARG A 139 -13.59 -20.34 31.06
CA ARG A 139 -12.46 -20.37 31.99
C ARG A 139 -11.76 -19.02 32.13
N ASN A 140 -11.63 -18.27 31.04
CA ASN A 140 -10.82 -17.04 31.01
C ASN A 140 -11.65 -15.76 31.23
N TYR A 141 -12.93 -15.74 30.84
CA TYR A 141 -13.72 -14.51 30.74
C TYR A 141 -15.08 -14.57 31.45
N LYS A 142 -15.38 -15.65 32.18
CA LYS A 142 -16.60 -15.83 33.01
C LYS A 142 -17.91 -15.74 32.19
N GLU A 143 -18.96 -15.13 32.75
CA GLU A 143 -20.33 -15.26 32.22
C GLU A 143 -20.70 -14.21 31.16
N ASN A 144 -20.29 -12.94 31.32
CA ASN A 144 -20.70 -11.83 30.46
C ASN A 144 -19.75 -11.68 29.27
N VAL A 145 -19.93 -12.51 28.24
CA VAL A 145 -19.05 -12.55 27.07
C VAL A 145 -19.82 -12.34 25.77
N ILE A 146 -19.28 -11.46 24.93
CA ILE A 146 -19.71 -11.21 23.55
C ILE A 146 -18.51 -11.50 22.64
N VAL A 147 -18.65 -12.43 21.71
CA VAL A 147 -17.61 -12.73 20.71
C VAL A 147 -18.01 -12.09 19.40
N VAL A 148 -17.11 -11.34 18.77
CA VAL A 148 -17.35 -10.70 17.47
C VAL A 148 -16.44 -11.32 16.42
N PHE A 149 -17.01 -12.01 15.43
CA PHE A 149 -16.24 -12.60 14.33
C PHE A 149 -16.23 -11.69 13.09
N ASP A 150 -15.13 -11.75 12.33
CA ASP A 150 -15.06 -11.20 10.98
C ASP A 150 -16.08 -11.87 10.05
N GLY A 151 -16.65 -11.07 9.18
CA GLY A 151 -17.26 -11.48 7.92
C GLY A 151 -16.24 -11.57 6.79
N TYR A 152 -16.64 -12.24 5.71
CA TYR A 152 -15.81 -12.44 4.52
C TYR A 152 -16.60 -11.98 3.30
N ASN A 153 -16.53 -10.68 3.01
CA ASN A 153 -17.08 -10.12 1.78
C ASN A 153 -15.98 -10.02 0.71
N PHE A 154 -16.19 -10.68 -0.44
CA PHE A 154 -15.25 -10.64 -1.58
C PHE A 154 -15.10 -9.25 -2.21
N LYS A 155 -16.08 -8.36 -2.02
CA LYS A 155 -16.05 -6.96 -2.47
C LYS A 155 -15.56 -6.00 -1.38
N SER A 156 -14.63 -6.46 -0.55
CA SER A 156 -14.02 -5.65 0.52
C SER A 156 -12.66 -5.08 0.13
N THR A 157 -12.32 -3.90 0.65
CA THR A 157 -10.96 -3.32 0.59
C THR A 157 -9.92 -4.16 1.36
N LYS A 158 -10.35 -5.00 2.30
CA LYS A 158 -9.49 -5.96 3.02
C LYS A 158 -9.10 -7.16 2.16
N SER A 159 -9.80 -7.43 1.05
CA SER A 159 -9.53 -8.57 0.16
C SER A 159 -8.09 -8.56 -0.38
N ALA A 160 -7.55 -7.38 -0.71
CA ALA A 160 -6.17 -7.25 -1.17
C ALA A 160 -5.16 -7.71 -0.09
N GLU A 161 -5.40 -7.36 1.17
CA GLU A 161 -4.56 -7.77 2.29
C GLU A 161 -4.74 -9.26 2.62
N ARG A 162 -5.97 -9.78 2.59
CA ARG A 162 -6.26 -11.21 2.77
C ARG A 162 -5.56 -12.06 1.71
N ASN A 163 -5.69 -11.70 0.43
CA ASN A 163 -5.01 -12.37 -0.68
C ASN A 163 -3.48 -12.33 -0.54
N ARG A 164 -2.92 -11.22 -0.08
CA ARG A 164 -1.48 -11.10 0.20
C ARG A 164 -1.04 -12.08 1.30
N ARG A 165 -1.82 -12.23 2.38
CA ARG A 165 -1.54 -13.19 3.47
C ARG A 165 -1.66 -14.64 2.98
N ASN A 166 -2.65 -14.95 2.15
CA ASN A 166 -2.92 -16.29 1.60
C ASN A 166 -1.84 -16.78 0.62
N ARG A 167 -1.02 -15.89 0.03
CA ARG A 167 0.12 -16.30 -0.82
C ARG A 167 1.12 -17.21 -0.10
N LYS A 168 1.17 -17.18 1.24
CA LYS A 168 2.14 -17.94 2.05
C LYS A 168 1.73 -19.39 2.32
N GLN A 169 0.44 -19.70 2.37
CA GLN A 169 -0.08 -21.03 2.67
C GLN A 169 -1.35 -21.26 1.86
N LYS A 170 -1.39 -22.36 1.11
CA LYS A 170 -2.59 -22.79 0.36
C LYS A 170 -3.17 -24.04 1.01
N CYS A 171 -4.44 -23.98 1.37
CA CYS A 171 -5.24 -25.11 1.78
C CYS A 171 -6.42 -25.26 0.81
N ALA A 172 -6.79 -26.50 0.48
CA ALA A 172 -7.98 -26.78 -0.29
C ALA A 172 -9.23 -26.53 0.56
N ASP A 173 -10.37 -26.37 -0.10
CA ASP A 173 -11.67 -26.34 0.56
C ASP A 173 -11.93 -27.71 1.18
N ILE A 174 -12.26 -27.72 2.47
CA ILE A 174 -12.54 -28.91 3.25
C ILE A 174 -14.02 -28.86 3.59
N PHE A 175 -14.79 -29.81 3.08
CA PHE A 175 -16.18 -30.00 3.46
C PHE A 175 -16.22 -30.85 4.73
N PHE A 176 -16.76 -30.32 5.82
CA PHE A 176 -16.83 -31.00 7.10
C PHE A 176 -18.17 -30.75 7.81
N ASN A 177 -18.45 -31.62 8.78
CA ASN A 177 -19.49 -31.44 9.79
C ASN A 177 -18.87 -31.66 11.18
N GLU A 178 -19.69 -31.52 12.22
CA GLU A 178 -19.27 -31.66 13.62
C GLU A 178 -18.58 -32.99 13.95
N ASN A 179 -18.89 -34.06 13.20
CA ASN A 179 -18.39 -35.42 13.45
C ASN A 179 -17.11 -35.76 12.68
N ILE A 180 -16.72 -34.94 11.70
CA ILE A 180 -15.52 -35.17 10.90
C ILE A 180 -14.27 -34.74 11.70
N PRO A 181 -13.20 -35.55 11.70
CA PRO A 181 -11.94 -35.18 12.32
C PRO A 181 -11.13 -34.22 11.45
N ILE A 182 -10.44 -33.26 12.07
CA ILE A 182 -9.50 -32.38 11.36
C ILE A 182 -8.26 -33.17 10.94
N THR A 183 -7.90 -33.09 9.65
CA THR A 183 -6.75 -33.84 9.07
C THR A 183 -5.55 -32.95 8.75
N VAL A 184 -5.70 -31.63 8.86
CA VAL A 184 -4.67 -30.64 8.57
C VAL A 184 -4.37 -29.79 9.79
N ALA A 185 -3.17 -29.20 9.85
CA ALA A 185 -2.82 -28.27 10.92
C ALA A 185 -3.75 -27.03 10.93
N GLN A 186 -4.04 -26.51 12.13
CA GLN A 186 -4.92 -25.35 12.34
C GLN A 186 -4.55 -24.13 11.49
N GLU A 187 -3.27 -23.74 11.48
CA GLU A 187 -2.81 -22.58 10.68
C GLU A 187 -3.09 -22.77 9.19
N LYS A 188 -2.84 -23.98 8.69
CA LYS A 188 -3.13 -24.33 7.29
C LYS A 188 -4.62 -24.31 7.03
N PHE A 189 -5.45 -24.86 7.91
CA PHE A 189 -6.91 -24.82 7.77
C PHE A 189 -7.44 -23.39 7.70
N LEU A 190 -7.04 -22.54 8.66
CA LEU A 190 -7.50 -21.16 8.80
C LEU A 190 -6.92 -20.21 7.74
N SER A 191 -5.92 -20.65 6.95
CA SER A 191 -5.40 -19.90 5.80
C SER A 191 -6.37 -19.86 4.60
N ASN A 192 -7.40 -20.72 4.59
CA ASN A 192 -8.43 -20.73 3.55
C ASN A 192 -9.71 -20.05 4.07
N GLU A 193 -10.20 -19.06 3.33
CA GLU A 193 -11.35 -18.23 3.72
C GLU A 193 -12.67 -19.01 3.76
N ASN A 194 -12.88 -19.96 2.85
CA ASN A 194 -14.08 -20.81 2.82
C ASN A 194 -14.12 -21.74 4.04
N ASN A 195 -12.97 -22.33 4.37
CA ASN A 195 -12.81 -23.17 5.56
C ASN A 195 -13.03 -22.36 6.84
N LYS A 196 -12.42 -21.17 6.92
CA LYS A 196 -12.56 -20.25 8.06
C LYS A 196 -14.00 -19.80 8.25
N THR A 197 -14.68 -19.40 7.18
CA THR A 197 -16.10 -19.01 7.19
C THR A 197 -16.99 -20.17 7.66
N SER A 198 -16.79 -21.37 7.12
CA SER A 198 -17.58 -22.55 7.50
C SER A 198 -17.35 -22.93 8.97
N PHE A 199 -16.11 -22.82 9.45
CA PHE A 199 -15.79 -23.10 10.85
C PHE A 199 -16.36 -22.05 11.80
N ILE A 200 -16.29 -20.76 11.44
CA ILE A 200 -16.89 -19.67 12.22
C ILE A 200 -18.40 -19.90 12.39
N LYS A 201 -19.10 -20.35 11.34
CA LYS A 201 -20.54 -20.67 11.45
C LYS A 201 -20.80 -21.79 12.46
N LEU A 202 -20.04 -22.89 12.37
CA LEU A 202 -20.16 -24.01 13.32
C LEU A 202 -19.85 -23.57 14.75
N LEU A 203 -18.74 -22.87 14.95
CA LEU A 203 -18.31 -22.38 16.26
C LEU A 203 -19.30 -21.36 16.83
N SER A 204 -19.85 -20.47 16.01
CA SER A 204 -20.83 -19.47 16.43
C SER A 204 -22.10 -20.14 16.94
N GLN A 205 -22.56 -21.21 16.30
CA GLN A 205 -23.70 -21.99 16.78
C GLN A 205 -23.40 -22.66 18.14
N GLU A 206 -22.22 -23.27 18.28
CA GLU A 206 -21.82 -23.92 19.54
C GLU A 206 -21.71 -22.91 20.69
N LEU A 207 -21.13 -21.74 20.45
CA LEU A 207 -21.05 -20.64 21.43
C LEU A 207 -22.46 -20.17 21.84
N LYS A 208 -23.36 -19.94 20.87
CA LYS A 208 -24.76 -19.54 21.13
C LYS A 208 -25.52 -20.59 21.94
N ASN A 209 -25.38 -21.88 21.60
CA ASN A 209 -25.99 -23.00 22.32
C ASN A 209 -25.53 -23.06 23.80
N ASN A 210 -24.33 -22.56 24.08
CA ASN A 210 -23.76 -22.50 25.43
C ASN A 210 -23.94 -21.10 26.07
N ASN A 211 -24.94 -20.31 25.66
CA ASN A 211 -25.26 -18.98 26.20
C ASN A 211 -24.10 -17.98 26.14
N ILE A 212 -23.32 -18.00 25.07
CA ILE A 212 -22.32 -16.97 24.75
C ILE A 212 -22.86 -16.16 23.57
N THR A 213 -22.92 -14.83 23.74
CA THR A 213 -23.40 -13.93 22.68
C THR A 213 -22.38 -13.89 21.56
N VAL A 214 -22.84 -14.00 20.31
CA VAL A 214 -21.99 -13.94 19.12
C VAL A 214 -22.56 -12.94 18.13
N ILE A 215 -21.68 -12.05 17.63
CA ILE A 215 -21.96 -11.10 16.55
C ILE A 215 -21.05 -11.46 15.38
N GLU A 216 -21.62 -11.49 14.18
CA GLU A 216 -20.85 -11.68 12.95
C GLU A 216 -20.86 -10.36 12.18
N ALA A 217 -19.66 -9.83 11.90
CA ALA A 217 -19.50 -8.64 11.10
C ALA A 217 -19.88 -8.90 9.64
N PRO A 218 -20.38 -7.90 8.89
CA PRO A 218 -20.58 -8.02 7.44
C PRO A 218 -19.26 -8.22 6.69
N ASP A 219 -18.17 -7.63 7.20
CA ASP A 219 -16.82 -7.76 6.68
C ASP A 219 -15.79 -7.67 7.82
N ASP A 220 -15.11 -6.54 8.01
CA ASP A 220 -14.13 -6.40 9.08
C ASP A 220 -14.81 -6.19 10.45
N ALA A 221 -14.38 -6.93 11.49
CA ALA A 221 -14.98 -6.82 12.81
C ALA A 221 -14.47 -5.65 13.66
N ASP A 222 -13.38 -4.99 13.26
CA ASP A 222 -12.64 -4.03 14.09
C ASP A 222 -13.54 -2.91 14.67
N THR A 223 -14.36 -2.28 13.82
CA THR A 223 -15.28 -1.21 14.24
C THR A 223 -16.43 -1.75 15.08
N ILE A 224 -16.97 -2.91 14.73
CA ILE A 224 -18.09 -3.55 15.44
C ILE A 224 -17.66 -3.98 16.84
N ILE A 225 -16.43 -4.46 17.03
CA ILE A 225 -15.87 -4.76 18.36
C ILE A 225 -15.91 -3.51 19.24
N VAL A 226 -15.42 -2.37 18.74
CA VAL A 226 -15.40 -1.12 19.51
C VAL A 226 -16.81 -0.61 19.76
N GLN A 227 -17.68 -0.58 18.74
CA GLN A 227 -19.07 -0.15 18.88
C GLN A 227 -19.84 -1.02 19.89
N THR A 228 -19.65 -2.33 19.86
CA THR A 228 -20.26 -3.28 20.80
C THR A 228 -19.81 -3.00 22.23
N ALA A 229 -18.53 -2.71 22.45
CA ALA A 229 -18.03 -2.32 23.77
C ALA A 229 -18.61 -0.96 24.21
N LEU A 230 -18.68 0.01 23.29
CA LEU A 230 -19.22 1.35 23.57
C LEU A 230 -20.73 1.34 23.81
N SER A 231 -21.48 0.36 23.31
CA SER A 231 -22.92 0.23 23.58
C SER A 231 -23.23 -0.44 24.93
N GLN A 232 -22.27 -1.10 25.58
CA GLN A 232 -22.51 -1.74 26.88
C GLN A 232 -22.72 -0.70 28.00
N THR A 233 -23.75 -0.87 28.80
CA THR A 233 -24.02 -0.02 29.97
C THR A 233 -23.39 -0.56 31.26
N ALA A 234 -23.15 -1.87 31.33
CA ALA A 234 -22.48 -2.52 32.44
C ALA A 234 -20.99 -2.13 32.49
N SER A 235 -20.45 -1.96 33.69
CA SER A 235 -19.04 -1.64 33.94
C SER A 235 -18.42 -2.69 34.87
N PRO A 236 -17.15 -3.08 34.68
CA PRO A 236 -16.23 -2.63 33.62
C PRO A 236 -16.50 -3.27 32.25
N VAL A 237 -16.14 -2.57 31.17
CA VAL A 237 -16.16 -3.11 29.79
C VAL A 237 -14.73 -3.36 29.33
N LEU A 238 -14.48 -4.56 28.80
CA LEU A 238 -13.15 -4.97 28.37
C LEU A 238 -13.18 -5.51 26.94
N ILE A 239 -12.35 -4.95 26.06
CA ILE A 239 -12.09 -5.48 24.73
C ILE A 239 -10.87 -6.40 24.82
N VAL A 240 -10.97 -7.61 24.28
CA VAL A 240 -9.85 -8.56 24.22
C VAL A 240 -9.44 -8.75 22.77
N SER A 241 -8.28 -8.21 22.38
CA SER A 241 -7.77 -8.32 21.01
C SER A 241 -6.24 -8.20 20.97
N GLU A 242 -5.61 -8.74 19.93
CA GLU A 242 -4.20 -8.48 19.60
C GLU A 242 -4.04 -7.44 18.48
N ASP A 243 -5.13 -7.08 17.79
CA ASP A 243 -5.07 -6.13 16.68
C ASP A 243 -5.01 -4.69 17.21
N ILE A 244 -4.01 -3.98 16.72
CA ILE A 244 -3.78 -2.57 17.01
C ILE A 244 -4.82 -1.67 16.32
N ASP A 245 -5.47 -2.13 15.24
CA ASP A 245 -6.56 -1.37 14.60
C ASP A 245 -7.70 -1.15 15.58
N VAL A 246 -8.10 -2.19 16.31
CA VAL A 246 -9.13 -2.10 17.36
C VAL A 246 -8.74 -1.12 18.47
N LEU A 247 -7.48 -1.13 18.92
CA LEU A 247 -6.99 -0.19 19.93
C LEU A 247 -6.95 1.26 19.42
N VAL A 248 -6.56 1.46 18.15
CA VAL A 248 -6.57 2.78 17.50
C VAL A 248 -7.98 3.33 17.36
N ILE A 249 -8.94 2.49 16.94
CA ILE A 249 -10.35 2.88 16.82
C ILE A 249 -10.93 3.19 18.20
N LEU A 250 -10.63 2.37 19.22
CA LEU A 250 -11.04 2.64 20.60
C LEU A 250 -10.52 3.99 21.10
N ALA A 251 -9.24 4.29 20.84
CA ALA A 251 -8.60 5.54 21.26
C ALA A 251 -9.27 6.78 20.64
N ALA A 252 -9.79 6.63 19.41
CA ALA A 252 -10.44 7.71 18.67
C ALA A 252 -11.91 7.89 19.05
N LEU A 253 -12.64 6.79 19.27
CA LEU A 253 -14.10 6.80 19.35
C LEU A 253 -14.65 6.73 20.78
N CYS A 254 -13.83 6.36 21.78
CA CYS A 254 -14.32 6.26 23.15
C CYS A 254 -14.66 7.66 23.71
N PRO A 255 -15.92 7.89 24.15
CA PRO A 255 -16.30 9.15 24.82
C PRO A 255 -15.53 9.37 26.11
N ILE A 256 -15.37 10.63 26.52
CA ILE A 256 -14.59 11.03 27.71
C ILE A 256 -15.25 10.51 28.99
N GLU A 257 -16.57 10.37 28.99
CA GLU A 257 -17.40 9.94 30.12
C GLU A 257 -17.35 8.43 30.34
N LYS A 258 -16.79 7.67 29.38
CA LYS A 258 -16.76 6.21 29.41
C LYS A 258 -15.33 5.67 29.50
N VAL A 259 -15.15 4.69 30.37
CA VAL A 259 -13.88 3.96 30.51
C VAL A 259 -14.04 2.57 29.91
N VAL A 260 -13.22 2.25 28.92
CA VAL A 260 -13.13 0.93 28.31
C VAL A 260 -11.68 0.48 28.37
N TYR A 261 -11.47 -0.77 28.76
CA TYR A 261 -10.14 -1.38 28.84
C TYR A 261 -9.88 -2.23 27.61
N PHE A 262 -8.73 -2.05 26.98
CA PHE A 262 -8.22 -2.95 25.96
C PHE A 262 -7.20 -3.90 26.59
N ILE A 263 -7.48 -5.19 26.53
CA ILE A 263 -6.58 -6.26 26.96
C ILE A 263 -5.92 -6.83 25.72
N LYS A 264 -4.60 -6.71 25.66
CA LYS A 264 -3.73 -7.45 24.76
C LYS A 264 -3.20 -8.67 25.50
N PRO A 265 -3.75 -9.88 25.28
CA PRO A 265 -3.33 -11.03 26.08
C PRO A 265 -1.90 -11.44 25.71
N GLY A 266 -1.15 -11.90 26.72
CA GLY A 266 0.21 -12.36 26.54
C GLY A 266 0.33 -13.55 25.58
N LYS A 267 1.54 -13.75 25.04
CA LYS A 267 1.91 -14.91 24.22
C LYS A 267 3.34 -15.34 24.55
N GLY A 268 3.51 -16.61 24.93
CA GLY A 268 4.81 -17.16 25.32
C GLY A 268 5.39 -16.41 26.53
N LYS A 269 6.54 -15.74 26.34
CA LYS A 269 7.20 -14.94 27.38
C LYS A 269 6.67 -13.49 27.50
N THR A 270 5.83 -13.05 26.57
CA THR A 270 5.25 -11.71 26.60
C THR A 270 4.06 -11.69 27.54
N GLU A 271 4.11 -10.81 28.54
CA GLU A 271 3.01 -10.62 29.49
C GLU A 271 1.80 -9.92 28.86
N THR A 272 0.65 -10.09 29.50
CA THR A 272 -0.58 -9.37 29.13
C THR A 272 -0.41 -7.88 29.35
N SER A 273 -0.78 -7.07 28.36
CA SER A 273 -0.78 -5.60 28.46
C SER A 273 -2.21 -5.08 28.49
N ILE A 274 -2.46 -4.04 29.26
CA ILE A 274 -3.78 -3.43 29.43
C ILE A 274 -3.66 -1.96 29.08
N TYR A 275 -4.68 -1.42 28.42
CA TYR A 275 -4.74 0.00 28.08
C TYR A 275 -6.12 0.55 28.43
N SER A 276 -6.18 1.60 29.24
CA SER A 276 -7.42 2.34 29.52
C SER A 276 -7.66 3.40 28.44
N SER A 277 -8.90 3.52 27.94
CA SER A 277 -9.31 4.58 27.01
C SER A 277 -8.98 5.99 27.50
N THR A 278 -8.96 6.20 28.81
CA THR A 278 -8.60 7.49 29.43
C THR A 278 -7.11 7.75 29.40
N ASP A 279 -6.30 6.72 29.70
CA ASP A 279 -4.88 6.89 30.00
C ASP A 279 -3.98 6.65 28.79
N MET A 280 -4.51 6.02 27.74
CA MET A 280 -3.78 5.83 26.52
C MET A 280 -3.43 7.15 25.82
N LEU A 281 -2.23 7.19 25.24
CA LEU A 281 -1.68 8.32 24.48
C LEU A 281 -1.57 9.64 25.28
N GLN A 282 -1.45 9.60 26.61
CA GLN A 282 -1.27 10.80 27.45
C GLN A 282 -0.06 11.66 27.04
N SER A 283 1.02 11.05 26.55
CA SER A 283 2.19 11.78 26.06
C SER A 283 2.01 12.42 24.68
N TYR A 284 0.91 12.09 23.98
CA TYR A 284 0.63 12.55 22.62
C TYR A 284 -0.85 12.97 22.46
N PRO A 285 -1.33 13.96 23.22
CA PRO A 285 -2.74 14.37 23.22
C PRO A 285 -3.23 14.87 21.85
N GLN A 286 -2.41 15.59 21.09
CA GLN A 286 -2.81 16.03 19.74
C GLN A 286 -2.87 14.84 18.79
N SER A 287 -1.91 13.93 18.87
CA SER A 287 -1.93 12.71 18.07
C SER A 287 -3.11 11.79 18.40
N LYS A 288 -3.54 11.74 19.67
CA LYS A 288 -4.75 10.99 20.10
C LYS A 288 -5.99 11.49 19.34
N LYS A 289 -6.16 12.80 19.22
CA LYS A 289 -7.27 13.41 18.46
C LYS A 289 -7.31 12.97 16.99
N TYR A 290 -6.14 12.80 16.37
CA TYR A 290 -6.00 12.49 14.95
C TYR A 290 -5.51 11.06 14.68
N ILE A 291 -5.69 10.13 15.63
CA ILE A 291 -5.04 8.82 15.57
C ILE A 291 -5.50 7.96 14.38
N LEU A 292 -6.77 8.09 13.96
CA LEU A 292 -7.28 7.41 12.76
C LEU A 292 -6.54 7.86 11.51
N PHE A 293 -6.43 9.19 11.31
CA PHE A 293 -5.68 9.76 10.20
C PHE A 293 -4.22 9.34 10.25
N LEU A 294 -3.56 9.46 11.39
CA LEU A 294 -2.14 9.09 11.55
C LEU A 294 -1.90 7.63 11.20
N HIS A 295 -2.78 6.75 11.65
CA HIS A 295 -2.67 5.32 11.41
C HIS A 295 -2.91 4.95 9.94
N ALA A 296 -3.94 5.51 9.31
CA ALA A 296 -4.24 5.30 7.89
C ALA A 296 -3.19 5.96 6.97
N PHE A 297 -2.79 7.20 7.24
CA PHE A 297 -1.83 7.95 6.42
C PHE A 297 -0.47 7.26 6.37
N THR A 298 0.01 6.75 7.50
CA THR A 298 1.30 6.05 7.61
C THR A 298 1.24 4.57 7.23
N GLY A 299 0.07 4.07 6.81
CA GLY A 299 -0.15 2.72 6.29
C GLY A 299 -0.79 1.77 7.30
N CYS A 300 -1.99 1.27 6.99
CA CYS A 300 -2.70 0.20 7.71
C CYS A 300 -2.97 -1.00 6.76
N ASP A 301 -4.00 -1.80 7.01
CA ASP A 301 -4.33 -2.94 6.15
C ASP A 301 -4.79 -2.50 4.74
N THR A 302 -5.48 -1.36 4.65
CA THR A 302 -6.11 -0.84 3.41
C THR A 302 -5.36 0.34 2.78
N THR A 303 -4.27 0.80 3.39
CA THR A 303 -3.44 1.89 2.86
C THR A 303 -1.96 1.50 2.83
N SER A 304 -1.16 2.24 2.06
CA SER A 304 0.28 1.99 1.94
C SER A 304 1.07 2.65 3.06
N ALA A 305 2.13 1.97 3.52
CA ALA A 305 3.20 2.63 4.24
C ALA A 305 4.16 3.33 3.26
N PHE A 306 4.74 4.45 3.69
CA PHE A 306 5.82 5.11 2.95
C PHE A 306 7.15 4.38 3.19
N PHE A 307 7.89 4.12 2.11
CA PHE A 307 9.17 3.44 2.19
C PHE A 307 10.15 4.20 3.10
N ASN A 308 10.75 3.49 4.06
CA ASN A 308 11.73 4.04 5.00
C ASN A 308 11.21 5.18 5.91
N HIS A 309 9.89 5.29 6.09
CA HIS A 309 9.27 6.23 7.03
C HIS A 309 8.47 5.48 8.09
N GLY A 310 8.96 5.49 9.33
CA GLY A 310 8.33 4.80 10.47
C GLY A 310 7.17 5.58 11.08
N LYS A 311 6.11 4.86 11.51
CA LYS A 311 4.90 5.45 12.12
C LYS A 311 5.22 6.38 13.29
N ASN A 312 6.00 5.88 14.25
CA ASN A 312 6.31 6.60 15.49
C ASN A 312 7.06 7.91 15.23
N THR A 313 7.90 7.96 14.19
CA THR A 313 8.61 9.17 13.79
C THR A 313 7.64 10.25 13.32
N PHE A 314 6.66 9.88 12.49
CA PHE A 314 5.66 10.83 12.02
C PHE A 314 4.74 11.30 13.15
N ILE A 315 4.32 10.40 14.04
CA ILE A 315 3.45 10.74 15.18
C ILE A 315 4.15 11.74 16.13
N LYS A 316 5.41 11.49 16.48
CA LYS A 316 6.21 12.44 17.29
C LYS A 316 6.33 13.81 16.63
N LYS A 317 6.49 13.84 15.30
CA LYS A 317 6.54 15.08 14.52
C LYS A 317 5.18 15.77 14.45
N PHE A 318 4.10 15.00 14.38
CA PHE A 318 2.74 15.47 14.31
C PHE A 318 2.36 16.23 15.57
N GLU A 319 2.64 15.67 16.75
CA GLU A 319 2.25 16.21 18.06
C GLU A 319 2.48 17.73 18.23
N ASN A 320 3.59 18.24 17.69
CA ASN A 320 4.01 19.63 17.87
C ASN A 320 3.81 20.49 16.61
N ASN A 321 3.12 20.00 15.57
CA ASN A 321 3.01 20.67 14.28
C ASN A 321 1.56 21.05 13.95
N LYS A 322 1.21 22.30 14.28
CA LYS A 322 -0.13 22.88 14.01
C LYS A 322 -0.55 22.78 12.54
N THR A 323 0.39 22.86 11.60
CA THR A 323 0.08 22.72 10.16
C THR A 323 -0.45 21.33 9.88
N LEU A 324 0.19 20.29 10.41
CA LEU A 324 -0.26 18.91 10.25
C LEU A 324 -1.64 18.68 10.88
N HIS A 325 -1.97 19.35 11.98
CA HIS A 325 -3.29 19.26 12.60
C HIS A 325 -4.39 19.81 11.69
N ILE A 326 -4.17 21.00 11.11
CA ILE A 326 -5.12 21.63 10.18
C ILE A 326 -5.31 20.76 8.94
N MET A 327 -4.23 20.18 8.40
CA MET A 327 -4.32 19.27 7.26
C MET A 327 -5.07 17.99 7.61
N ALA A 328 -4.85 17.43 8.81
CA ALA A 328 -5.54 16.24 9.27
C ALA A 328 -7.06 16.46 9.46
N ASP A 329 -7.50 17.65 9.88
CA ASP A 329 -8.93 17.98 10.00
C ASP A 329 -9.69 17.77 8.68
N ILE A 330 -9.06 18.01 7.53
CA ILE A 330 -9.67 17.78 6.21
C ILE A 330 -10.07 16.31 6.03
N PHE A 331 -9.30 15.36 6.56
CA PHE A 331 -9.60 13.93 6.42
C PHE A 331 -10.77 13.47 7.29
N TYR A 332 -11.13 14.23 8.33
CA TYR A 332 -12.25 13.93 9.22
C TYR A 332 -13.58 14.52 8.72
N LYS A 333 -13.55 15.56 7.87
CA LYS A 333 -14.76 16.17 7.33
C LYS A 333 -15.45 15.23 6.32
N LYS A 334 -16.76 15.00 6.51
CA LYS A 334 -17.59 14.05 5.73
C LYS A 334 -17.67 14.32 4.22
N ASN A 335 -17.54 15.58 3.79
CA ASN A 335 -17.71 15.98 2.40
C ASN A 335 -16.48 16.74 1.86
N SER A 336 -15.28 16.33 2.27
CA SER A 336 -14.06 16.94 1.74
C SER A 336 -13.90 16.63 0.25
N SER A 337 -13.55 17.65 -0.53
CA SER A 337 -13.32 17.47 -1.95
C SER A 337 -12.03 16.68 -2.20
N ASN A 338 -11.93 16.07 -3.38
CA ASN A 338 -10.71 15.39 -3.80
C ASN A 338 -9.48 16.32 -3.85
N GLU A 339 -9.69 17.62 -4.10
CA GLU A 339 -8.59 18.58 -4.14
C GLU A 339 -8.17 19.01 -2.74
N ASP A 340 -9.11 19.29 -1.83
CA ASP A 340 -8.77 19.58 -0.43
C ASP A 340 -7.99 18.42 0.21
N ILE A 341 -8.40 17.18 -0.07
CA ILE A 341 -7.72 15.97 0.39
C ILE A 341 -6.32 15.86 -0.22
N PHE A 342 -6.18 16.19 -1.51
CA PHE A 342 -4.89 16.17 -2.18
C PHE A 342 -3.94 17.22 -1.60
N ASP A 343 -4.38 18.47 -1.51
CA ASP A 343 -3.58 19.58 -0.98
C ASP A 343 -3.13 19.30 0.47
N ALA A 344 -4.05 18.83 1.31
CA ALA A 344 -3.74 18.47 2.70
C ALA A 344 -2.77 17.27 2.79
N GLY A 345 -3.00 16.24 1.97
CA GLY A 345 -2.13 15.06 1.91
C GLY A 345 -0.74 15.37 1.35
N GLU A 346 -0.66 16.27 0.36
CA GLU A 346 0.59 16.73 -0.25
C GLU A 346 1.44 17.45 0.78
N GLN A 347 0.87 18.41 1.51
CA GLN A 347 1.57 19.12 2.58
C GLN A 347 2.04 18.16 3.69
N CYS A 348 1.20 17.20 4.10
CA CYS A 348 1.60 16.16 5.05
C CYS A 348 2.79 15.33 4.54
N THR A 349 2.78 14.97 3.25
CA THR A 349 3.83 14.16 2.62
C THR A 349 5.13 14.95 2.47
N LEU A 350 5.07 16.20 2.03
CA LEU A 350 6.22 17.10 1.97
C LEU A 350 6.89 17.21 3.36
N ILE A 351 6.08 17.43 4.41
CA ILE A 351 6.59 17.46 5.78
C ILE A 351 7.18 16.10 6.18
N LEU A 352 6.53 14.98 5.85
CA LEU A 352 7.05 13.63 6.14
C LEU A 352 8.44 13.39 5.55
N TYR A 353 8.68 13.84 4.31
CA TYR A 353 9.95 13.70 3.60
C TYR A 353 10.99 14.78 3.97
N GLY A 354 10.65 15.71 4.86
CA GLY A 354 11.57 16.75 5.33
C GLY A 354 11.73 17.92 4.35
N ALA A 355 10.67 18.23 3.60
CA ALA A 355 10.62 19.40 2.75
C ALA A 355 10.65 20.70 3.57
N SER A 356 11.16 21.76 2.96
CA SER A 356 11.16 23.10 3.54
C SER A 356 9.79 23.75 3.37
N LYS A 357 9.53 24.85 4.08
CA LYS A 357 8.24 25.56 3.99
C LYS A 357 7.96 26.16 2.60
N SER A 358 8.99 26.39 1.78
CA SER A 358 8.85 26.89 0.42
C SER A 358 8.61 25.78 -0.60
N ASP A 359 8.77 24.51 -0.21
CA ASP A 359 8.42 23.38 -1.05
C ASP A 359 6.92 23.11 -0.89
N ASN A 360 6.16 23.37 -1.94
CA ASN A 360 4.69 23.26 -1.95
C ASN A 360 4.15 22.41 -3.11
N ASN A 361 5.01 21.64 -3.77
CA ASN A 361 4.63 20.75 -4.86
C ASN A 361 5.46 19.47 -4.78
N LEU A 362 4.76 18.33 -4.76
CA LEU A 362 5.35 17.03 -4.54
C LEU A 362 6.28 16.60 -5.67
N ASN A 363 5.91 16.86 -6.92
CA ASN A 363 6.71 16.50 -8.10
C ASN A 363 8.01 17.33 -8.16
N LYS A 364 7.92 18.65 -7.94
CA LYS A 364 9.12 19.51 -7.84
C LYS A 364 10.03 19.07 -6.68
N TYR A 365 9.45 18.73 -5.53
CA TYR A 365 10.23 18.24 -4.40
C TYR A 365 10.84 16.85 -4.66
N ARG A 366 10.13 15.98 -5.40
CA ARG A 366 10.63 14.67 -5.86
C ARG A 366 11.89 14.82 -6.70
N TYR A 367 11.91 15.77 -7.64
CA TYR A 367 13.10 16.11 -8.41
C TYR A 367 14.26 16.59 -7.51
N LYS A 368 13.99 17.51 -6.57
CA LYS A 368 14.99 17.96 -5.59
C LYS A 368 15.56 16.80 -4.77
N CYS A 369 14.73 15.85 -4.33
CA CYS A 369 15.17 14.64 -3.63
C CYS A 369 16.08 13.77 -4.49
N PHE A 370 15.73 13.61 -5.78
CA PHE A 370 16.55 12.87 -6.73
C PHE A 370 17.93 13.50 -6.89
N VAL A 371 18.01 14.79 -7.22
CA VAL A 371 19.27 15.52 -7.38
C VAL A 371 20.13 15.41 -6.11
N ARG A 372 19.53 15.65 -4.93
CA ARG A 372 20.23 15.57 -3.64
C ARG A 372 20.81 14.18 -3.36
N GLY A 373 20.07 13.11 -3.67
CA GLY A 373 20.57 11.76 -3.38
C GLY A 373 21.67 11.33 -4.34
N VAL A 374 21.62 11.75 -5.62
CA VAL A 374 22.71 11.53 -6.59
C VAL A 374 23.99 12.24 -6.13
N CYS A 375 23.88 13.50 -5.71
CA CYS A 375 25.03 14.26 -5.20
C CYS A 375 25.68 13.63 -3.95
N LYS A 376 24.91 12.89 -3.14
CA LYS A 376 25.40 12.23 -1.92
C LYS A 376 26.10 10.89 -2.18
N ARG A 377 26.34 10.49 -3.43
CA ARG A 377 26.98 9.23 -3.85
C ARG A 377 26.35 7.97 -3.21
N ARG A 378 25.08 8.03 -2.83
CA ARG A 378 24.33 6.88 -2.33
C ARG A 378 23.76 6.11 -3.52
N LYS A 379 23.70 4.78 -3.43
CA LYS A 379 22.95 3.97 -4.40
C LYS A 379 21.49 4.44 -4.38
N MET A 380 21.10 5.19 -5.40
CA MET A 380 19.76 5.76 -5.46
C MET A 380 18.77 4.65 -5.84
N SER A 381 17.72 4.52 -5.04
CA SER A 381 16.53 3.75 -5.40
C SER A 381 15.36 4.72 -5.50
N LEU A 382 14.53 4.57 -6.53
CA LEU A 382 13.30 5.35 -6.70
C LEU A 382 12.36 5.21 -5.48
N ALA A 383 12.48 4.13 -4.70
CA ALA A 383 11.71 3.95 -3.47
C ALA A 383 11.98 5.02 -2.41
N PHE A 384 13.18 5.64 -2.39
CA PHE A 384 13.51 6.72 -1.45
C PHE A 384 12.91 8.06 -1.82
N LEU A 385 12.40 8.21 -3.04
CA LEU A 385 11.76 9.43 -3.47
C LEU A 385 10.33 9.53 -2.89
N PRO A 386 9.80 10.74 -2.65
CA PRO A 386 8.37 10.89 -2.42
C PRO A 386 7.57 10.36 -3.61
N PRO A 387 6.36 9.81 -3.42
CA PRO A 387 5.50 9.44 -4.55
C PRO A 387 5.26 10.63 -5.48
N THR A 388 4.93 10.34 -6.74
CA THR A 388 4.39 11.36 -7.65
C THR A 388 3.05 11.88 -7.16
N ASP A 389 2.65 13.06 -7.62
CA ASP A 389 1.31 13.64 -7.37
C ASP A 389 0.17 12.64 -7.65
N ASP A 390 0.24 11.94 -8.78
CA ASP A 390 -0.74 10.98 -9.24
C ASP A 390 -0.85 9.77 -8.30
N ALA A 391 0.29 9.15 -7.95
CA ALA A 391 0.32 8.06 -6.99
C ALA A 391 -0.13 8.50 -5.59
N ALA A 392 0.31 9.68 -5.16
CA ALA A 392 -0.03 10.27 -3.87
C ALA A 392 -1.55 10.53 -3.76
N ARG A 393 -2.18 11.04 -4.81
CA ARG A 393 -3.63 11.27 -4.88
C ARG A 393 -4.42 9.99 -4.63
N GLN A 394 -4.01 8.87 -5.24
CA GLN A 394 -4.66 7.58 -5.00
C GLN A 394 -4.46 7.09 -3.56
N HIS A 395 -3.28 7.31 -2.97
CA HIS A 395 -3.04 7.01 -1.56
C HIS A 395 -3.93 7.85 -0.63
N PHE A 396 -4.01 9.17 -0.84
CA PHE A 396 -4.81 10.06 0.00
C PHE A 396 -6.30 9.76 -0.09
N LYS A 397 -6.81 9.40 -1.27
CA LYS A 397 -8.17 8.89 -1.44
C LYS A 397 -8.45 7.68 -0.55
N ARG A 398 -7.55 6.69 -0.52
CA ARG A 398 -7.71 5.51 0.34
C ARG A 398 -7.60 5.85 1.83
N VAL A 399 -6.72 6.79 2.20
CA VAL A 399 -6.60 7.29 3.58
C VAL A 399 -7.92 7.93 4.02
N TYR A 400 -8.47 8.83 3.20
CA TYR A 400 -9.76 9.45 3.46
C TYR A 400 -10.86 8.41 3.62
N PHE A 401 -10.99 7.50 2.65
CA PHE A 401 -11.97 6.43 2.69
C PHE A 401 -11.86 5.61 3.98
N GLN A 402 -10.66 5.18 4.36
CA GLN A 402 -10.47 4.40 5.59
C GLN A 402 -10.83 5.16 6.86
N VAL A 403 -10.49 6.45 6.94
CA VAL A 403 -10.88 7.30 8.08
C VAL A 403 -12.40 7.41 8.17
N GLN A 404 -13.08 7.67 7.05
CA GLN A 404 -14.55 7.78 7.01
C GLN A 404 -15.25 6.45 7.34
N GLN A 405 -14.70 5.31 6.91
CA GLN A 405 -15.20 3.98 7.30
C GLN A 405 -15.13 3.79 8.82
N TRP A 406 -14.01 4.15 9.47
CA TRP A 406 -13.89 4.06 10.92
C TRP A 406 -14.78 5.04 11.67
N LEU A 407 -15.11 6.19 11.08
CA LEU A 407 -16.07 7.15 11.64
C LEU A 407 -17.55 6.74 11.44
N GLY A 408 -17.81 5.61 10.76
CA GLY A 408 -19.17 5.11 10.52
C GLY A 408 -19.86 5.70 9.28
N GLU A 409 -19.14 6.43 8.44
CA GLU A 409 -19.68 7.05 7.21
C GLU A 409 -19.49 6.17 5.96
N GLY A 410 -19.06 4.94 6.18
CA GLY A 410 -18.57 4.06 5.13
C GLY A 410 -19.59 3.66 4.07
N GLU A 411 -20.86 3.53 4.44
CA GLU A 411 -21.95 3.14 3.52
C GLU A 411 -22.27 4.23 2.49
N THR A 412 -21.86 5.48 2.76
CA THR A 412 -22.09 6.61 1.86
C THR A 412 -21.01 6.76 0.79
N LEU A 413 -19.92 5.98 0.88
CA LEU A 413 -18.77 6.10 0.01
C LEU A 413 -18.56 4.83 -0.82
N SER A 414 -18.39 4.98 -2.13
CA SER A 414 -18.03 3.88 -3.03
C SER A 414 -16.51 3.74 -3.12
N ALA A 415 -15.98 2.54 -2.84
CA ALA A 415 -14.54 2.29 -2.90
C ALA A 415 -13.91 2.67 -4.27
N ASN A 416 -14.67 2.50 -5.36
CA ASN A 416 -14.21 2.81 -6.72
C ASN A 416 -13.91 4.30 -6.94
N ASP A 417 -14.57 5.20 -6.20
CA ASP A 417 -14.30 6.64 -6.27
C ASP A 417 -13.06 7.03 -5.46
N TRP A 418 -12.69 6.16 -4.50
CA TRP A 418 -11.70 6.44 -3.46
C TRP A 418 -10.43 5.56 -3.55
N GLY A 419 -9.91 5.40 -4.76
CA GLY A 419 -8.58 4.83 -4.99
C GLY A 419 -8.53 3.30 -5.01
N TRP A 420 -9.68 2.67 -5.25
CA TRP A 420 -9.83 1.25 -5.52
C TRP A 420 -10.44 1.02 -6.91
N ILE A 421 -10.22 -0.17 -7.45
CA ILE A 421 -10.85 -0.62 -8.70
C ILE A 421 -11.33 -2.06 -8.53
N GLU A 422 -12.59 -2.29 -8.87
CA GLU A 422 -13.19 -3.62 -8.88
C GLU A 422 -12.75 -4.41 -10.12
N LYS A 423 -12.21 -5.62 -9.89
CA LYS A 423 -11.96 -6.65 -10.90
C LYS A 423 -12.61 -7.94 -10.43
N ASP A 424 -11.82 -8.99 -10.21
CA ASP A 424 -12.28 -10.20 -9.49
C ASP A 424 -12.52 -9.90 -8.00
N TYR A 425 -11.80 -8.92 -7.45
CA TYR A 425 -11.97 -8.33 -6.12
C TYR A 425 -11.53 -6.86 -6.17
N LEU A 426 -11.64 -6.11 -5.07
CA LEU A 426 -11.16 -4.73 -5.01
C LEU A 426 -9.63 -4.67 -4.95
N HIS A 427 -9.03 -4.03 -5.96
CA HIS A 427 -7.59 -3.75 -6.03
C HIS A 427 -7.29 -2.28 -5.74
N PRO A 428 -6.21 -1.97 -5.01
CA PRO A 428 -5.79 -0.58 -4.85
C PRO A 428 -5.25 -0.04 -6.18
N ILE A 429 -5.71 1.15 -6.59
CA ILE A 429 -5.14 1.87 -7.73
C ILE A 429 -3.79 2.45 -7.28
N SER A 430 -2.69 1.97 -7.86
CA SER A 430 -1.36 2.44 -7.46
C SER A 430 -1.02 3.81 -8.08
N MET A 431 -1.41 4.03 -9.33
CA MET A 431 -1.25 5.25 -10.11
C MET A 431 -2.22 5.20 -11.31
N THR A 432 -2.53 6.35 -11.92
CA THR A 432 -3.38 6.45 -13.11
C THR A 432 -2.62 6.86 -14.37
N LYS A 433 -1.49 7.58 -14.21
CA LYS A 433 -0.57 7.90 -15.29
C LYS A 433 0.17 6.64 -15.75
N SER A 434 0.66 6.69 -16.99
CA SER A 434 1.61 5.69 -17.51
C SER A 434 2.85 5.61 -16.61
N PRO A 435 3.53 4.45 -16.49
CA PRO A 435 4.78 4.34 -15.72
C PRO A 435 5.89 5.33 -16.08
N ALA A 436 5.92 5.79 -17.32
CA ALA A 436 6.87 6.76 -17.85
C ALA A 436 6.22 7.57 -19.00
N PRO A 437 6.78 8.74 -19.37
CA PRO A 437 6.35 9.47 -20.55
C PRO A 437 6.47 8.61 -21.82
N GLU A 438 5.55 8.83 -22.75
CA GLU A 438 5.49 8.11 -24.02
C GLU A 438 6.81 8.19 -24.80
N LYS A 439 7.47 9.36 -24.79
CA LYS A 439 8.80 9.57 -25.38
C LYS A 439 9.80 8.50 -24.91
N LEU A 440 9.90 8.24 -23.61
CA LEU A 440 10.81 7.25 -23.04
C LEU A 440 10.38 5.81 -23.33
N LEU A 441 9.08 5.55 -23.34
CA LEU A 441 8.54 4.21 -23.57
C LEU A 441 8.73 3.78 -25.02
N ARG A 442 8.51 4.71 -25.95
CA ARG A 442 8.71 4.50 -27.39
C ARG A 442 10.18 4.51 -27.80
N THR A 443 11.07 5.17 -27.04
CA THR A 443 12.51 5.20 -27.34
C THR A 443 13.08 3.77 -27.28
N LEU A 444 13.07 3.11 -28.43
CA LEU A 444 13.66 1.81 -28.68
C LEU A 444 14.76 2.04 -29.71
N PHE A 445 16.01 1.85 -29.29
CA PHE A 445 17.15 1.98 -30.20
C PHE A 445 17.22 0.77 -31.11
N CYS A 446 17.31 0.99 -32.42
CA CYS A 446 17.49 -0.10 -33.35
C CYS A 446 18.94 -0.59 -33.34
N SER A 447 19.11 -1.88 -33.65
CA SER A 447 20.40 -2.49 -33.94
C SER A 447 20.58 -2.71 -35.45
N CYS A 448 19.89 -1.92 -36.27
CA CYS A 448 19.97 -2.00 -37.72
C CYS A 448 21.39 -1.66 -38.18
N LYS A 449 21.96 -2.52 -39.02
CA LYS A 449 23.30 -2.33 -39.57
C LYS A 449 23.37 -1.23 -40.64
N SER A 450 22.30 -1.06 -41.42
CA SER A 450 22.13 0.00 -42.42
C SER A 450 20.65 0.09 -42.85
N GLY A 451 20.28 1.14 -43.58
CA GLY A 451 19.01 1.26 -44.30
C GLY A 451 17.78 1.65 -43.47
N CYS A 452 17.65 1.17 -42.22
CA CYS A 452 16.58 1.53 -41.28
C CYS A 452 15.16 1.67 -41.89
N GLU A 453 14.78 0.72 -42.75
CA GLU A 453 13.49 0.73 -43.44
C GLU A 453 12.39 0.03 -42.62
N ASN A 454 11.49 -0.72 -43.26
CA ASN A 454 10.30 -1.34 -42.65
C ASN A 454 10.62 -2.34 -41.53
N ASN A 455 11.85 -2.84 -41.44
CA ASN A 455 12.30 -3.75 -40.38
C ASN A 455 12.97 -3.05 -39.20
N CYS A 456 13.17 -1.74 -39.27
CA CYS A 456 13.75 -0.96 -38.19
C CYS A 456 12.79 -0.90 -36.98
N GLY A 457 13.32 -1.22 -35.79
CA GLY A 457 12.57 -1.11 -34.54
C GLY A 457 12.07 0.31 -34.28
N CYS A 458 12.90 1.33 -34.53
CA CYS A 458 12.51 2.74 -34.39
C CYS A 458 11.37 3.11 -35.35
N LYS A 459 11.50 2.74 -36.64
CA LYS A 459 10.51 3.06 -37.67
C LYS A 459 9.16 2.37 -37.43
N LYS A 460 9.18 1.12 -36.96
CA LYS A 460 7.96 0.37 -36.60
C LYS A 460 7.16 1.01 -35.47
N THR A 461 7.85 1.67 -34.52
CA THR A 461 7.20 2.39 -33.41
C THR A 461 6.95 3.87 -33.71
N GLY A 462 7.15 4.29 -34.96
CA GLY A 462 6.90 5.66 -35.43
C GLY A 462 7.95 6.68 -34.99
N LEU A 463 9.15 6.25 -34.59
CA LEU A 463 10.24 7.12 -34.18
C LEU A 463 11.35 7.21 -35.23
N TYR A 464 12.01 8.36 -35.31
CA TYR A 464 13.29 8.50 -36.00
C TYR A 464 14.42 7.83 -35.21
N CYS A 465 15.37 7.23 -35.92
CA CYS A 465 16.61 6.71 -35.35
C CYS A 465 17.47 7.87 -34.83
N SER A 466 18.04 7.69 -33.64
CA SER A 466 19.01 8.62 -33.06
C SER A 466 20.43 8.06 -33.13
N ASN A 467 21.42 8.90 -32.81
CA ASN A 467 22.83 8.53 -32.72
C ASN A 467 23.13 7.44 -31.68
N ALA A 468 22.18 7.13 -30.81
CA ALA A 468 22.29 6.04 -29.85
C ALA A 468 21.85 4.67 -30.41
N CYS A 469 21.35 4.62 -31.64
CA CYS A 469 21.12 3.35 -32.33
C CYS A 469 22.47 2.66 -32.63
N LEU A 470 22.54 1.35 -32.41
CA LEU A 470 23.81 0.61 -32.26
C LEU A 470 24.76 0.76 -33.46
N THR A 471 24.21 0.89 -34.67
CA THR A 471 25.02 0.80 -35.89
C THR A 471 24.57 1.77 -36.97
N CYS A 472 23.31 2.20 -36.99
CA CYS A 472 22.82 3.07 -38.07
C CYS A 472 23.26 4.53 -37.94
N SER A 473 23.74 4.98 -36.77
CA SER A 473 24.41 6.26 -36.42
C SER A 473 24.11 7.52 -37.25
N GLY A 474 22.92 7.64 -37.85
CA GLY A 474 22.55 8.74 -38.76
C GLY A 474 23.19 8.72 -40.15
N VAL A 475 24.37 8.11 -40.34
CA VAL A 475 25.18 8.28 -41.57
C VAL A 475 24.57 7.62 -42.82
N ASP A 476 23.97 6.44 -42.69
CA ASP A 476 23.27 5.71 -43.77
C ASP A 476 21.85 5.28 -43.33
N CYS A 477 21.23 6.09 -42.47
CA CYS A 477 19.95 5.78 -41.87
C CYS A 477 18.80 6.46 -42.61
N LEU A 478 17.96 5.71 -43.32
CA LEU A 478 16.77 6.25 -44.01
C LEU A 478 15.60 6.58 -43.07
N ASN A 479 15.86 6.68 -41.77
CA ASN A 479 14.88 6.97 -40.73
C ASN A 479 15.41 8.07 -39.80
N THR A 480 15.96 9.15 -40.36
CA THR A 480 16.42 10.34 -39.63
C THR A 480 15.35 11.44 -39.69
N PRO A 481 15.35 12.40 -38.73
CA PRO A 481 14.52 13.59 -38.85
C PRO A 481 14.97 14.41 -40.08
N ILE A 482 14.02 14.98 -40.82
CA ILE A 482 14.34 15.92 -41.91
C ILE A 482 14.84 17.21 -41.25
N ILE A 483 16.08 17.59 -41.53
CA ILE A 483 16.62 18.91 -41.17
C ILE A 483 16.24 19.85 -42.31
N ASP A 484 15.37 20.82 -42.06
CA ASP A 484 15.14 21.95 -42.98
C ASP A 484 16.28 22.96 -42.81
N ASP A 485 17.37 22.79 -43.56
CA ASP A 485 18.38 23.83 -43.74
C ASP A 485 17.98 24.74 -44.89
N PHE A 486 17.37 25.90 -44.58
CA PHE A 486 17.31 27.05 -45.47
C PHE A 486 17.70 28.32 -44.70
N ILE A 487 18.99 28.63 -44.69
CA ILE A 487 19.44 30.03 -44.73
C ILE A 487 20.42 30.12 -45.90
N GLU A 488 19.92 30.63 -47.01
CA GLU A 488 20.72 30.99 -48.17
C GLU A 488 21.77 32.04 -47.78
N THR A 489 23.02 31.73 -48.09
CA THR A 489 24.11 32.67 -48.18
C THR A 489 23.87 33.63 -49.35
N SER A 490 23.65 34.92 -49.07
CA SER A 490 23.81 35.97 -50.08
C SER A 490 25.07 36.78 -49.78
N SER A 491 26.12 36.48 -50.55
CA SER A 491 27.31 37.30 -50.72
C SER A 491 27.00 38.59 -51.48
N THR A 492 27.46 39.74 -50.97
CA THR A 492 27.92 40.85 -51.81
C THR A 492 29.09 41.55 -51.14
N ASP A 493 30.22 41.53 -51.83
CA ASP A 493 31.44 42.31 -51.56
C ASP A 493 31.17 43.82 -51.62
N THR A 494 31.82 44.59 -50.74
CA THR A 494 32.61 45.77 -51.14
C THR A 494 33.71 46.04 -50.11
N VAL A 495 34.91 46.21 -50.64
CA VAL A 495 36.21 46.54 -50.03
C VAL A 495 36.23 48.01 -49.58
N ASP A 496 36.86 48.34 -48.44
CA ASP A 496 37.98 49.30 -48.38
C ASP A 496 38.47 49.59 -46.94
N ASP A 497 39.81 49.53 -46.85
CA ASP A 497 40.79 50.19 -46.00
C ASP A 497 40.93 49.97 -44.47
N VAL A 498 42.11 49.45 -44.13
CA VAL A 498 42.82 49.48 -42.84
C VAL A 498 43.76 50.70 -42.83
N PRO A 499 44.02 51.34 -41.68
CA PRO A 499 45.38 51.22 -41.13
C PRO A 499 45.45 50.96 -39.62
N GLU A 500 46.55 50.31 -39.24
CA GLU A 500 47.07 49.99 -37.92
C GLU A 500 47.39 51.20 -37.01
N ALA A 501 47.46 50.91 -35.70
CA ALA A 501 48.32 51.47 -34.62
C ALA A 501 47.49 51.53 -33.31
N GLU A 502 47.94 51.20 -32.10
CA GLU A 502 49.27 50.98 -31.53
C GLU A 502 49.08 50.33 -30.14
N GLU A 503 50.05 49.52 -29.70
CA GLU A 503 50.21 49.10 -28.31
C GLU A 503 50.61 50.27 -27.42
N ALA A 504 50.08 50.35 -26.19
CA ALA A 504 50.80 50.93 -25.06
C ALA A 504 50.17 50.47 -23.73
N THR A 505 50.82 49.49 -23.11
CA THR A 505 50.85 49.28 -21.66
C THR A 505 51.37 50.51 -20.93
N PHE A 506 50.73 50.84 -19.80
CA PHE A 506 51.38 51.33 -18.58
C PHE A 506 50.76 50.64 -17.37
#